data_AF-A0A4Y5SJF8-F1
#
_entry.id   AF-A0A4Y5SJF8-F1
#
_cell.length_a   1.000
_cell.length_b   1.000
_cell.length_c   1.000
_cell.angle_alpha   90.00
_cell.angle_beta   90.00
_cell.angle_gamma   90.00
#
_symmetry.space_group_name_H-M   'P 1'
#
loop_
_entity.id
_entity.type
_entity.pdbx_description
1 polymer ?
#
loop_
_entity_poly.entity_id
_entity_poly.type
_entity_poly.pdbx_seq_one_letter_code
_entity_poly.pdbx_strand_id
1 'polypeptide(L)'
;MPAWKDGKLGLPVKEAVKLFPELKEYLDERGRLDLSNREARILYNKAIAKALFGLEIEYHPRGLVTTPVSRYLFIKTFLRGGERVLEIGTGHTAMMALMAEKLFNCDVTATELDEEFFAYAKANIRRNGAKVRLIKSDGGIIRGVVPEGEKFDVIFSAPPYYERPTRGVLTEREGVGGGEHGEAFSVRLIEEALDYLKPGGKAALFLPDKKPLIEAIEEKGKELGYSVRDVKFRAGTRWRHSLMLEL
;
A
#
# COMPACT_ATOMS: atom_id res chain seq x y z
N MET A 1 -10.06 20.50 8.46
CA MET A 1 -8.89 19.74 7.99
C MET A 1 -8.36 18.92 9.16
N PRO A 2 -7.91 17.66 8.95
CA PRO A 2 -7.32 16.87 10.03
C PRO A 2 -6.15 17.64 10.64
N ALA A 3 -6.06 17.69 11.97
CA ALA A 3 -5.19 18.61 12.69
C ALA A 3 -3.70 18.36 12.38
N TRP A 4 -3.16 19.24 11.56
CA TRP A 4 -1.73 19.42 11.31
C TRP A 4 -1.08 19.94 12.59
N LYS A 5 -0.13 19.20 13.17
CA LYS A 5 0.77 19.75 14.18
C LYS A 5 2.22 19.47 13.77
N ASP A 6 3.02 20.53 13.73
CA ASP A 6 4.48 20.49 13.55
C ASP A 6 4.98 19.88 12.22
N GLY A 7 4.19 19.97 11.15
CA GLY A 7 4.58 19.54 9.80
C GLY A 7 4.65 18.02 9.60
N LYS A 8 4.18 17.23 10.56
CA LYS A 8 4.16 15.75 10.49
C LYS A 8 2.73 15.23 10.39
N LEU A 9 2.46 14.39 9.40
CA LEU A 9 1.16 13.73 9.22
C LEU A 9 1.00 12.65 10.31
N GLY A 10 0.01 12.80 11.19
CA GLY A 10 -0.27 11.87 12.28
C GLY A 10 -1.50 12.28 13.10
N LEU A 11 -1.91 11.42 14.04
CA LEU A 11 -3.03 11.66 14.95
C LEU A 11 -2.54 11.56 16.39
N PRO A 12 -2.62 12.62 17.22
CA PRO A 12 -2.23 12.49 18.63
C PRO A 12 -3.01 11.36 19.32
N VAL A 13 -2.35 10.55 20.15
CA VAL A 13 -2.96 9.39 20.82
C VAL A 13 -4.25 9.76 21.56
N LYS A 14 -4.25 10.91 22.25
CA LYS A 14 -5.45 11.44 22.93
C LYS A 14 -6.64 11.67 21.99
N GLU A 15 -6.41 12.06 20.74
CA GLU A 15 -7.48 12.25 19.75
C GLU A 15 -7.92 10.90 19.17
N ALA A 16 -6.98 9.96 19.00
CA ALA A 16 -7.31 8.60 18.61
C ALA A 16 -8.22 7.91 19.64
N VAL A 17 -7.94 8.09 20.94
CA VAL A 17 -8.75 7.56 22.05
C VAL A 17 -10.17 8.14 22.07
N LYS A 18 -10.38 9.38 21.61
CA LYS A 18 -11.75 9.94 21.50
C LYS A 18 -12.57 9.24 20.42
N LEU A 19 -11.92 8.81 19.35
CA LEU A 19 -12.57 8.10 18.24
C LEU A 19 -12.74 6.61 18.52
N PHE A 20 -11.78 6.02 19.23
CA PHE A 20 -11.72 4.59 19.58
C PHE A 20 -11.37 4.45 21.07
N PRO A 21 -12.37 4.54 21.98
CA PRO A 21 -12.14 4.50 23.44
C PRO A 21 -11.42 3.26 23.96
N GLU A 22 -11.50 2.14 23.24
CA GLU A 22 -10.82 0.87 23.52
C GLU A 22 -9.29 1.03 23.57
N LEU A 23 -8.74 2.05 22.90
CA LEU A 23 -7.31 2.38 22.98
C LEU A 23 -6.82 2.67 24.40
N LYS A 24 -7.72 3.03 25.34
CA LYS A 24 -7.37 3.27 26.74
C LYS A 24 -6.76 2.05 27.42
N GLU A 25 -7.15 0.85 27.02
CA GLU A 25 -6.64 -0.41 27.58
C GLU A 25 -5.17 -0.67 27.25
N TYR A 26 -4.62 0.09 26.29
CA TYR A 26 -3.26 -0.08 25.78
C TYR A 26 -2.36 1.13 26.08
N LEU A 27 -2.75 2.01 27.01
CA LEU A 27 -1.94 3.15 27.42
C LEU A 27 -1.12 2.82 28.66
N ASP A 28 0.15 3.25 28.67
CA ASP A 28 0.93 3.27 29.90
C ASP A 28 0.52 4.45 30.81
N GLU A 29 1.06 4.50 32.04
CA GLU A 29 0.79 5.57 33.01
C GLU A 29 1.11 6.99 32.50
N ARG A 30 1.94 7.10 31.45
CA ARG A 30 2.32 8.37 30.82
C ARG A 30 1.46 8.69 29.59
N GLY A 31 0.43 7.90 29.31
CA GLY A 31 -0.46 8.06 28.16
C GLY A 31 0.17 7.67 26.82
N ARG A 32 1.26 6.89 26.82
CA ARG A 32 1.89 6.38 25.60
C ARG A 32 1.23 5.06 25.21
N LEU A 33 0.91 4.94 23.92
CA LEU A 33 0.31 3.73 23.36
C LEU A 33 1.33 2.60 23.25
N ASP A 34 0.97 1.40 23.69
CA ASP A 34 1.76 0.19 23.48
C ASP A 34 1.74 -0.24 22.00
N LEU A 35 2.76 0.19 21.25
CA LEU A 35 2.94 -0.16 19.84
C LEU A 35 3.50 -1.58 19.64
N SER A 36 3.86 -2.32 20.70
CA SER A 36 4.22 -3.74 20.57
C SER A 36 2.96 -4.59 20.38
N ASN A 37 1.87 -4.22 21.05
CA ASN A 37 0.57 -4.86 20.92
C ASN A 37 -0.04 -4.66 19.51
N ARG A 38 -0.51 -5.74 18.90
CA ARG A 38 -1.08 -5.72 17.54
C ARG A 38 -2.45 -5.03 17.51
N GLU A 39 -3.30 -5.29 18.50
CA GLU A 39 -4.65 -4.74 18.58
C GLU A 39 -4.59 -3.23 18.80
N ALA A 40 -3.73 -2.77 19.71
CA ALA A 40 -3.45 -1.35 19.91
C ALA A 40 -3.04 -0.66 18.58
N ARG A 41 -2.14 -1.29 17.81
CA ARG A 41 -1.74 -0.77 16.49
C ARG A 41 -2.89 -0.76 15.48
N ILE A 42 -3.76 -1.77 15.47
CA ILE A 42 -4.92 -1.81 14.57
C ILE A 42 -5.87 -0.68 14.91
N LEU A 43 -6.31 -0.57 16.17
CA LEU A 43 -7.24 0.46 16.62
C LEU A 43 -6.69 1.86 16.33
N TYR A 44 -5.39 2.08 16.55
CA TYR A 44 -4.76 3.36 16.24
C TYR A 44 -4.72 3.65 14.74
N ASN A 45 -4.46 2.66 13.89
CA ASN A 45 -4.50 2.84 12.44
C ASN A 45 -5.94 3.01 11.91
N LYS A 46 -6.95 2.36 12.53
CA LYS A 46 -8.38 2.64 12.26
C LYS A 46 -8.72 4.09 12.61
N ALA A 47 -8.27 4.58 13.76
CA ALA A 47 -8.45 5.97 14.18
C ALA A 47 -7.82 6.96 13.20
N ILE A 48 -6.59 6.69 12.76
CA ILE A 48 -5.90 7.48 11.73
C ILE A 48 -6.67 7.46 10.40
N ALA A 49 -7.08 6.28 9.91
CA ALA A 49 -7.82 6.13 8.67
C ALA A 49 -9.09 6.99 8.67
N LYS A 50 -9.85 6.94 9.77
CA LYS A 50 -11.08 7.71 9.95
C LYS A 50 -10.81 9.21 10.06
N ALA A 51 -9.89 9.61 10.94
CA ALA A 51 -9.65 11.02 11.26
C ALA A 51 -8.98 11.80 10.11
N LEU A 52 -8.02 11.18 9.42
CA LEU A 52 -7.20 11.88 8.42
C LEU A 52 -7.73 11.71 6.99
N PHE A 53 -8.36 10.57 6.70
CA PHE A 53 -8.74 10.20 5.33
C PHE A 53 -10.23 9.94 5.17
N GLY A 54 -11.02 10.03 6.24
CA GLY A 54 -12.46 9.75 6.18
C GLY A 54 -12.76 8.30 5.79
N LEU A 55 -11.84 7.37 6.08
CA LEU A 55 -11.95 5.96 5.73
C LEU A 55 -12.33 5.12 6.95
N GLU A 56 -13.36 4.30 6.81
CA GLU A 56 -13.71 3.27 7.79
C GLU A 56 -13.15 1.93 7.33
N ILE A 57 -12.20 1.36 8.08
CA ILE A 57 -11.46 0.16 7.65
C ILE A 57 -11.56 -0.92 8.71
N GLU A 58 -11.96 -2.11 8.28
CA GLU A 58 -11.86 -3.34 9.06
C GLU A 58 -10.57 -4.08 8.71
N TYR A 59 -9.84 -4.55 9.73
CA TYR A 59 -8.55 -5.22 9.55
C TYR A 59 -8.73 -6.72 9.73
N HIS A 60 -8.06 -7.49 8.88
CA HIS A 60 -8.03 -8.94 9.02
C HIS A 60 -7.20 -9.31 10.26
N PRO A 61 -7.63 -10.27 11.11
CA PRO A 61 -6.90 -10.66 12.32
C PRO A 61 -5.48 -11.17 12.09
N ARG A 62 -5.17 -11.67 10.88
CA ARG A 62 -3.84 -12.13 10.48
C ARG A 62 -3.17 -11.27 9.41
N GLY A 63 -3.88 -10.26 8.91
CA GLY A 63 -3.36 -9.39 7.86
C GLY A 63 -2.27 -8.44 8.36
N LEU A 64 -1.53 -7.84 7.42
CA LEU A 64 -0.60 -6.75 7.70
C LEU A 64 -1.28 -5.62 8.47
N VAL A 65 -0.64 -5.06 9.49
CA VAL A 65 -1.13 -3.80 10.06
C VAL A 65 -0.76 -2.65 9.14
N THR A 66 -1.57 -2.45 8.09
CA THR A 66 -1.43 -1.37 7.09
C THR A 66 -1.47 0.00 7.76
N THR A 67 -0.43 0.81 7.55
CA THR A 67 -0.30 2.16 8.11
C THR A 67 -0.77 3.23 7.12
N PRO A 68 -1.93 3.90 7.33
CA PRO A 68 -2.55 4.77 6.33
C PRO A 68 -1.66 5.95 5.91
N VAL A 69 -1.01 6.61 6.87
CA VAL A 69 -0.11 7.76 6.63
C VAL A 69 1.01 7.39 5.65
N SER A 70 1.66 6.25 5.84
CA SER A 70 2.79 5.85 4.98
C SER A 70 2.33 5.53 3.56
N ARG A 71 1.12 4.98 3.41
CA ARG A 71 0.49 4.67 2.11
C ARG A 71 0.08 5.95 1.39
N TYR A 72 -0.51 6.90 2.12
CA TYR A 72 -0.84 8.21 1.56
C TYR A 72 0.40 8.98 1.09
N LEU A 73 1.47 9.01 1.90
CA LEU A 73 2.72 9.67 1.51
C LEU A 73 3.33 9.05 0.25
N PHE A 74 3.21 7.73 0.07
CA PHE A 74 3.61 7.03 -1.14
C PHE A 74 2.78 7.46 -2.35
N ILE A 75 1.46 7.30 -2.32
CA ILE A 75 0.63 7.60 -3.51
C ILE A 75 0.69 9.08 -3.91
N LYS A 76 0.92 10.00 -2.94
CA LYS A 76 1.08 11.43 -3.20
C LYS A 76 2.34 11.75 -4.02
N THR A 77 3.36 10.89 -4.06
CA THR A 77 4.57 11.17 -4.86
C THR A 77 4.27 11.18 -6.36
N PHE A 78 3.32 10.34 -6.82
CA PHE A 78 3.04 10.14 -8.24
C PHE A 78 1.62 10.49 -8.68
N LEU A 79 0.59 10.37 -7.83
CA LEU A 79 -0.78 10.74 -8.21
C LEU A 79 -0.98 12.26 -8.26
N ARG A 80 -1.73 12.72 -9.24
CA ARG A 80 -2.07 14.13 -9.53
C ARG A 80 -3.59 14.34 -9.58
N GLY A 81 -4.36 13.29 -9.81
CA GLY A 81 -5.81 13.24 -9.76
C GLY A 81 -6.44 12.96 -11.13
N GLY A 82 -7.52 12.18 -11.13
CA GLY A 82 -8.25 11.80 -12.35
C GLY A 82 -7.62 10.65 -13.15
N GLU A 83 -6.51 10.07 -12.69
CA GLU A 83 -5.86 8.96 -13.38
C GLU A 83 -6.70 7.67 -13.36
N ARG A 84 -6.58 6.86 -14.40
CA ARG A 84 -6.98 5.45 -14.37
C ARG A 84 -5.82 4.62 -13.84
N VAL A 85 -6.03 3.95 -12.71
CA VAL A 85 -4.95 3.32 -11.94
C VAL A 85 -5.23 1.85 -11.64
N LEU A 86 -4.15 1.08 -11.54
CA LEU A 86 -4.17 -0.33 -11.13
C LEU A 86 -3.31 -0.52 -9.88
N GLU A 87 -3.93 -0.95 -8.78
CA GLU A 87 -3.21 -1.43 -7.60
C GLU A 87 -3.03 -2.95 -7.65
N ILE A 88 -1.79 -3.43 -7.51
CA ILE A 88 -1.49 -4.86 -7.41
C ILE A 88 -1.32 -5.26 -5.95
N GLY A 89 -2.10 -6.24 -5.49
CA GLY A 89 -2.04 -6.75 -4.12
C GLY A 89 -2.53 -5.72 -3.10
N THR A 90 -3.79 -5.30 -3.22
CA THR A 90 -4.38 -4.23 -2.39
C THR A 90 -4.47 -4.59 -0.90
N GLY A 91 -4.37 -5.89 -0.59
CA GLY A 91 -4.48 -6.45 0.75
C GLY A 91 -5.90 -6.33 1.30
N HIS A 92 -6.14 -6.97 2.43
CA HIS A 92 -7.44 -6.94 3.11
C HIS A 92 -7.99 -5.54 3.41
N THR A 93 -7.14 -4.51 3.51
CA THR A 93 -7.59 -3.15 3.82
C THR A 93 -8.09 -2.37 2.61
N ALA A 94 -7.69 -2.72 1.39
CA ALA A 94 -7.88 -1.91 0.18
C ALA A 94 -7.42 -0.43 0.32
N MET A 95 -6.43 -0.16 1.17
CA MET A 95 -6.17 1.18 1.71
C MET A 95 -5.75 2.19 0.62
N MET A 96 -4.83 1.82 -0.27
CA MET A 96 -4.35 2.75 -1.30
C MET A 96 -5.39 2.93 -2.40
N ALA A 97 -6.05 1.86 -2.85
CA ALA A 97 -7.17 1.95 -3.77
C ALA A 97 -8.27 2.91 -3.26
N LEU A 98 -8.66 2.79 -2.00
CA LEU A 98 -9.64 3.67 -1.37
C LEU A 98 -9.18 5.13 -1.34
N MET A 99 -7.91 5.38 -1.02
CA MET A 99 -7.35 6.74 -1.02
C MET A 99 -7.24 7.31 -2.44
N ALA A 100 -6.82 6.51 -3.42
CA ALA A 100 -6.71 6.94 -4.81
C ALA A 100 -8.08 7.35 -5.37
N GLU A 101 -9.12 6.55 -5.11
CA GLU A 101 -10.49 6.88 -5.54
C GLU A 101 -11.01 8.13 -4.82
N LYS A 102 -10.99 8.15 -3.48
CA LYS A 102 -11.64 9.23 -2.73
C LYS A 102 -10.89 10.55 -2.70
N LEU A 103 -9.56 10.51 -2.63
CA LEU A 103 -8.74 11.71 -2.40
C LEU A 103 -8.14 12.26 -3.70
N PHE A 104 -7.96 11.39 -4.70
CA PHE A 104 -7.40 11.76 -5.99
C PHE A 104 -8.40 11.60 -7.14
N ASN A 105 -9.64 11.17 -6.89
CA ASN A 105 -10.66 11.02 -7.92
C ASN A 105 -10.20 10.10 -9.07
N CYS A 106 -9.41 9.07 -8.76
CA CYS A 106 -8.92 8.11 -9.74
C CYS A 106 -10.01 7.09 -10.12
N ASP A 107 -9.94 6.57 -11.35
CA ASP A 107 -10.64 5.36 -11.76
C ASP A 107 -9.79 4.14 -11.36
N VAL A 108 -10.18 3.44 -10.30
CA VAL A 108 -9.32 2.46 -9.63
C VAL A 108 -9.74 1.03 -9.93
N THR A 109 -8.82 0.25 -10.47
CA THR A 109 -8.85 -1.22 -10.43
C THR A 109 -7.83 -1.72 -9.41
N ALA A 110 -8.19 -2.74 -8.63
CA ALA A 110 -7.32 -3.32 -7.60
C ALA A 110 -7.37 -4.85 -7.66
N THR A 111 -6.23 -5.52 -7.47
CA THR A 111 -6.15 -6.99 -7.46
C THR A 111 -5.80 -7.54 -6.08
N GLU A 112 -6.30 -8.74 -5.77
CA GLU A 112 -5.93 -9.48 -4.55
C GLU A 112 -5.91 -11.00 -4.78
N LEU A 113 -4.84 -11.66 -4.31
CA LEU A 113 -4.59 -13.10 -4.49
C LEU A 113 -5.11 -13.94 -3.32
N ASP A 114 -5.18 -13.41 -2.10
CA ASP A 114 -5.73 -14.17 -0.98
C ASP A 114 -7.26 -14.05 -0.92
N GLU A 115 -7.94 -15.17 -0.70
CA GLU A 115 -9.42 -15.22 -0.68
C GLU A 115 -10.01 -14.49 0.54
N GLU A 116 -9.41 -14.67 1.73
CA GLU A 116 -9.87 -13.98 2.94
C GLU A 116 -9.63 -12.48 2.79
N PHE A 117 -8.47 -12.07 2.26
CA PHE A 117 -8.14 -10.67 2.05
C PHE A 117 -8.99 -10.04 0.97
N PHE A 118 -9.30 -10.75 -0.12
CA PHE A 118 -10.23 -10.27 -1.13
C PHE A 118 -11.61 -9.99 -0.54
N ALA A 119 -12.13 -10.87 0.33
CA ALA A 119 -13.41 -10.67 0.99
C ALA A 119 -13.41 -9.43 1.90
N TYR A 120 -12.34 -9.23 2.68
CA TYR A 120 -12.17 -8.03 3.51
C TYR A 120 -12.02 -6.74 2.69
N ALA A 121 -11.22 -6.78 1.62
CA ALA A 121 -11.03 -5.65 0.70
C ALA A 121 -12.38 -5.25 0.10
N LYS A 122 -13.16 -6.23 -0.39
CA LYS A 122 -14.51 -6.02 -0.93
C LYS A 122 -15.45 -5.40 0.10
N ALA A 123 -15.41 -5.87 1.36
CA ALA A 123 -16.22 -5.31 2.44
C ALA A 123 -15.81 -3.87 2.77
N ASN A 124 -14.51 -3.57 2.81
CA ASN A 124 -13.98 -2.23 3.05
C ASN A 124 -14.33 -1.25 1.92
N ILE A 125 -14.24 -1.68 0.66
CA ILE A 125 -14.67 -0.90 -0.51
C ILE A 125 -16.15 -0.51 -0.37
N ARG A 126 -17.02 -1.49 -0.06
CA ARG A 126 -18.45 -1.26 0.15
C ARG A 126 -18.74 -0.36 1.34
N ARG A 127 -18.08 -0.57 2.48
CA ARG A 127 -18.23 0.23 3.71
C ARG A 127 -17.95 1.71 3.45
N ASN A 128 -17.01 2.01 2.55
CA ASN A 128 -16.64 3.36 2.20
C ASN A 128 -17.46 3.93 1.03
N GLY A 129 -18.38 3.17 0.43
CA GLY A 129 -19.13 3.62 -0.75
C GLY A 129 -18.25 3.92 -1.97
N ALA A 130 -17.04 3.34 -2.02
CA ALA A 130 -16.07 3.61 -3.07
C ALA A 130 -16.36 2.76 -4.32
N LYS A 131 -16.01 3.29 -5.50
CA LYS A 131 -16.21 2.62 -6.80
C LYS A 131 -14.94 1.94 -7.32
N VAL A 132 -14.22 1.25 -6.43
CA VAL A 132 -13.03 0.47 -6.81
C VAL A 132 -13.46 -0.85 -7.47
N ARG A 133 -12.96 -1.12 -8.68
CA ARG A 133 -13.12 -2.42 -9.33
C ARG A 133 -12.11 -3.42 -8.74
N LEU A 134 -12.59 -4.30 -7.88
CA LEU A 134 -11.76 -5.34 -7.26
C LEU A 134 -11.78 -6.63 -8.09
N ILE A 135 -10.60 -7.14 -8.46
CA ILE A 135 -10.40 -8.37 -9.23
C ILE A 135 -9.67 -9.40 -8.35
N LYS A 136 -10.19 -10.63 -8.33
CA LYS A 136 -9.54 -11.75 -7.65
C LYS A 136 -8.46 -12.32 -8.57
N SER A 137 -7.20 -12.29 -8.14
CA SER A 137 -6.11 -12.99 -8.84
C SER A 137 -6.15 -14.49 -8.49
N ASP A 138 -5.80 -15.33 -9.46
CA ASP A 138 -5.66 -16.78 -9.36
C ASP A 138 -4.19 -17.25 -9.39
N GLY A 139 -3.25 -16.30 -9.30
CA GLY A 139 -1.80 -16.57 -9.24
C GLY A 139 -0.96 -15.65 -10.11
N GLY A 140 -1.58 -14.99 -11.09
CA GLY A 140 -0.91 -13.96 -11.91
C GLY A 140 -0.71 -12.63 -11.19
N ILE A 141 0.16 -11.78 -11.75
CA ILE A 141 0.41 -10.41 -11.25
C ILE A 141 -0.50 -9.43 -12.01
N ILE A 142 -0.28 -9.27 -13.32
CA ILE A 142 -1.10 -8.45 -14.23
C ILE A 142 -1.61 -9.31 -15.39
N ARG A 143 -0.69 -9.97 -16.11
CA ARG A 143 -1.02 -10.86 -17.22
C ARG A 143 -1.86 -12.04 -16.71
N GLY A 144 -2.95 -12.32 -17.42
CA GLY A 144 -3.92 -13.36 -17.03
C GLY A 144 -4.89 -12.96 -15.91
N VAL A 145 -4.67 -11.83 -15.23
CA VAL A 145 -5.56 -11.32 -14.16
C VAL A 145 -6.38 -10.12 -14.66
N VAL A 146 -5.70 -9.18 -15.29
CA VAL A 146 -6.32 -7.98 -15.88
C VAL A 146 -6.67 -8.28 -17.34
N PRO A 147 -7.88 -7.92 -17.81
CA PRO A 147 -8.27 -8.15 -19.20
C PRO A 147 -7.28 -7.52 -20.19
N GLU A 148 -6.98 -8.28 -21.25
CA GLU A 148 -6.10 -7.82 -22.32
C GLU A 148 -6.66 -6.55 -22.98
N GLY A 149 -5.76 -5.64 -23.36
CA GLY A 149 -6.10 -4.35 -23.95
C GLY A 149 -6.46 -3.25 -22.95
N GLU A 150 -6.65 -3.56 -21.65
CA GLU A 150 -6.77 -2.52 -20.63
C GLU A 150 -5.43 -1.76 -20.46
N LYS A 151 -5.53 -0.44 -20.34
CA LYS A 151 -4.38 0.46 -20.18
C LYS A 151 -4.59 1.45 -19.03
N PHE A 152 -3.55 1.65 -18.24
CA PHE A 152 -3.55 2.49 -17.03
C PHE A 152 -2.55 3.64 -17.16
N ASP A 153 -2.88 4.78 -16.56
CA ASP A 153 -1.95 5.90 -16.40
C ASP A 153 -0.89 5.56 -15.33
N VAL A 154 -1.31 4.85 -14.28
CA VAL A 154 -0.42 4.41 -13.19
C VAL A 154 -0.72 2.96 -12.79
N ILE A 155 0.32 2.15 -12.65
CA ILE A 155 0.27 0.84 -12.00
C ILE A 155 1.10 0.94 -10.72
N PHE A 156 0.58 0.54 -9.57
CA PHE A 156 1.33 0.66 -8.32
C PHE A 156 1.12 -0.52 -7.37
N SER A 157 2.11 -0.73 -6.49
CA SER A 157 2.05 -1.81 -5.50
C SER A 157 2.89 -1.51 -4.27
N ALA A 158 2.54 -2.14 -3.15
CA ALA A 158 3.43 -2.34 -2.01
C ALA A 158 3.89 -3.80 -2.01
N PRO A 159 4.85 -4.18 -2.88
CA PRO A 159 5.14 -5.57 -3.17
C PRO A 159 5.75 -6.30 -1.96
N PRO A 160 5.62 -7.63 -1.90
CA PRO A 160 6.46 -8.44 -1.02
C PRO A 160 7.93 -8.28 -1.38
N TYR A 161 8.80 -8.30 -0.36
CA TYR A 161 10.21 -7.92 -0.52
C TYR A 161 11.20 -8.80 0.26
N TYR A 162 10.71 -9.84 0.94
CA TYR A 162 11.60 -10.79 1.62
C TYR A 162 12.14 -11.81 0.62
N GLU A 163 13.41 -12.16 0.73
CA GLU A 163 14.08 -13.18 -0.07
C GLU A 163 13.48 -14.57 0.17
N ARG A 164 13.14 -14.83 1.44
CA ARG A 164 12.69 -16.12 1.96
C ARG A 164 11.61 -15.91 3.02
N PRO A 165 10.82 -16.95 3.36
CA PRO A 165 9.86 -16.88 4.45
C PRO A 165 10.52 -16.38 5.75
N THR A 166 9.95 -15.32 6.34
CA THR A 166 10.42 -14.79 7.63
C THR A 166 9.37 -15.03 8.70
N ARG A 167 9.78 -15.56 9.85
CA ARG A 167 8.88 -15.73 11.01
C ARG A 167 8.40 -14.36 11.51
N GLY A 168 7.08 -14.20 11.66
CA GLY A 168 6.50 -13.13 12.48
C GLY A 168 6.16 -11.79 11.79
N VAL A 169 6.18 -11.68 10.45
CA VAL A 169 5.93 -10.38 9.79
C VAL A 169 4.68 -10.36 8.91
N LEU A 170 4.28 -11.48 8.33
CA LEU A 170 3.11 -11.72 7.48
C LEU A 170 2.80 -13.23 7.54
N THR A 171 1.74 -13.75 6.91
CA THR A 171 1.71 -15.20 6.69
C THR A 171 2.98 -15.59 5.92
N GLU A 172 3.59 -16.73 6.23
CA GLU A 172 4.98 -17.05 5.84
C GLU A 172 5.25 -16.98 4.32
N ARG A 173 4.21 -17.00 3.49
CA ARG A 173 4.28 -16.92 2.01
C ARG A 173 4.01 -15.52 1.44
N GLU A 174 3.23 -14.69 2.10
CA GLU A 174 2.77 -13.39 1.56
C GLU A 174 3.85 -12.30 1.57
N GLY A 175 4.91 -12.46 2.37
CA GLY A 175 5.99 -11.48 2.43
C GLY A 175 7.11 -11.70 1.41
N VAL A 176 7.11 -12.85 0.72
CA VAL A 176 8.26 -13.30 -0.07
C VAL A 176 8.22 -12.72 -1.47
N GLY A 177 9.12 -11.79 -1.75
CA GLY A 177 9.34 -11.26 -3.10
C GLY A 177 10.16 -12.23 -3.96
N GLY A 178 11.03 -13.04 -3.33
CA GLY A 178 11.94 -13.97 -4.01
C GLY A 178 13.10 -13.25 -4.71
N GLY A 179 14.02 -14.01 -5.31
CA GLY A 179 15.27 -13.45 -5.86
C GLY A 179 16.37 -13.32 -4.79
N GLU A 180 17.49 -12.71 -5.18
CA GLU A 180 18.67 -12.60 -4.32
C GLU A 180 18.46 -11.58 -3.19
N HIS A 181 17.71 -10.52 -3.48
CA HIS A 181 17.46 -9.39 -2.60
C HIS A 181 15.97 -9.18 -2.30
N GLY A 182 15.07 -10.04 -2.79
CA GLY A 182 13.62 -9.94 -2.61
C GLY A 182 12.91 -9.22 -3.77
N GLU A 183 13.62 -9.00 -4.87
CA GLU A 183 13.24 -8.21 -6.04
C GLU A 183 12.36 -8.96 -7.04
N ALA A 184 12.34 -10.30 -7.05
CA ALA A 184 11.83 -11.07 -8.19
C ALA A 184 10.34 -10.80 -8.48
N PHE A 185 9.51 -10.56 -7.48
CA PHE A 185 8.13 -10.12 -7.69
C PHE A 185 8.06 -8.72 -8.31
N SER A 186 8.85 -7.77 -7.80
CA SER A 186 8.87 -6.38 -8.29
C SER A 186 9.35 -6.31 -9.74
N VAL A 187 10.40 -7.08 -10.08
CA VAL A 187 10.91 -7.22 -11.45
C VAL A 187 9.83 -7.74 -12.39
N ARG A 188 9.17 -8.84 -12.06
CA ARG A 188 8.08 -9.38 -12.90
C ARG A 188 6.93 -8.40 -13.05
N LEU A 189 6.57 -7.67 -11.98
CA LEU A 189 5.52 -6.65 -12.04
C LEU A 189 5.87 -5.55 -13.05
N ILE A 190 7.09 -4.99 -13.00
CA ILE A 190 7.48 -3.91 -13.93
C ILE A 190 7.68 -4.41 -15.37
N GLU A 191 8.03 -5.68 -15.56
CA GLU A 191 8.06 -6.32 -16.88
C GLU A 191 6.65 -6.45 -17.47
N GLU A 192 5.69 -6.97 -16.69
CA GLU A 192 4.30 -7.10 -17.14
C GLU A 192 3.62 -5.73 -17.31
N ALA A 193 3.99 -4.73 -16.50
CA ALA A 193 3.42 -3.39 -16.56
C ALA A 193 3.60 -2.71 -17.93
N LEU A 194 4.67 -3.03 -18.67
CA LEU A 194 4.91 -2.49 -20.01
C LEU A 194 3.71 -2.71 -20.94
N ASP A 195 3.04 -3.86 -20.83
CA ASP A 195 1.91 -4.22 -21.68
C ASP A 195 0.60 -3.53 -21.26
N TYR A 196 0.56 -2.92 -20.08
CA TYR A 196 -0.67 -2.35 -19.49
C TYR A 196 -0.55 -0.86 -19.18
N LEU A 197 0.62 -0.24 -19.39
CA LEU A 197 0.78 1.20 -19.30
C LEU A 197 0.36 1.89 -20.59
N LYS A 198 -0.27 3.06 -20.45
CA LYS A 198 -0.44 4.02 -21.54
C LYS A 198 0.92 4.67 -21.89
N PRO A 199 1.06 5.31 -23.06
CA PRO A 199 2.21 6.18 -23.33
C PRO A 199 2.37 7.24 -22.24
N GLY A 200 3.57 7.41 -21.67
CA GLY A 200 3.83 8.28 -20.52
C GLY A 200 3.29 7.77 -19.17
N GLY A 201 2.80 6.52 -19.14
CA GLY A 201 2.36 5.85 -17.93
C GLY A 201 3.55 5.47 -17.04
N LYS A 202 3.27 5.21 -15.76
CA LYS A 202 4.30 4.82 -14.78
C LYS A 202 3.91 3.65 -13.90
N ALA A 203 4.93 2.85 -13.56
CA ALA A 203 4.88 1.93 -12.44
C ALA A 203 5.43 2.61 -11.17
N ALA A 204 4.81 2.41 -10.01
CA ALA A 204 5.30 2.92 -8.73
C ALA A 204 5.31 1.84 -7.64
N LEU A 205 6.44 1.69 -6.94
CA LEU A 205 6.65 0.65 -5.92
C LEU A 205 6.95 1.26 -4.55
N PHE A 206 6.18 0.84 -3.55
CA PHE A 206 6.41 1.21 -2.14
C PHE A 206 7.35 0.21 -1.47
N LEU A 207 8.60 0.62 -1.27
CA LEU A 207 9.69 -0.27 -0.87
C LEU A 207 10.25 0.06 0.54
N PRO A 208 10.84 -0.93 1.24
CA PRO A 208 11.61 -0.69 2.45
C PRO A 208 12.91 0.06 2.14
N ASP A 209 13.55 0.63 3.16
CA ASP A 209 14.90 1.19 3.06
C ASP A 209 15.95 0.06 3.02
N LYS A 210 16.02 -0.64 1.88
CA LYS A 210 16.89 -1.77 1.62
C LYS A 210 17.61 -1.56 0.29
N LYS A 211 18.82 -1.00 0.37
CA LYS A 211 19.57 -0.53 -0.78
C LYS A 211 19.77 -1.60 -1.89
N PRO A 212 20.22 -2.85 -1.60
CA PRO A 212 20.42 -3.86 -2.66
C PRO A 212 19.14 -4.24 -3.41
N LEU A 213 17.99 -4.27 -2.70
CA LEU A 213 16.69 -4.51 -3.33
C LEU A 213 16.31 -3.38 -4.29
N ILE A 214 16.50 -2.13 -3.86
CA ILE A 214 16.17 -0.96 -4.67
C ILE A 214 17.04 -0.94 -5.92
N GLU A 215 18.37 -1.08 -5.76
CA GLU A 215 19.33 -1.07 -6.86
C GLU A 215 19.03 -2.15 -7.91
N ALA A 216 18.69 -3.37 -7.49
CA ALA A 216 18.33 -4.44 -8.42
C ALA A 216 17.06 -4.14 -9.24
N ILE A 217 16.05 -3.51 -8.62
CA ILE A 217 14.83 -3.11 -9.33
C ILE A 217 15.12 -1.92 -10.26
N GLU A 218 15.94 -0.96 -9.83
CA GLU A 218 16.35 0.18 -10.66
C GLU A 218 17.11 -0.23 -11.91
N GLU A 219 18.10 -1.13 -11.76
CA GLU A 219 18.88 -1.67 -12.86
C GLU A 219 17.96 -2.37 -13.86
N LYS A 220 17.09 -3.26 -13.37
CA LYS A 220 16.14 -3.96 -14.22
C LYS A 220 15.15 -3.01 -14.92
N GLY A 221 14.69 -1.99 -14.22
CA GLY A 221 13.85 -0.94 -14.79
C GLY A 221 14.52 -0.23 -15.97
N LYS A 222 15.80 0.15 -15.83
CA LYS A 222 16.56 0.78 -16.91
C LYS A 222 16.78 -0.14 -18.10
N GLU A 223 17.07 -1.43 -17.86
CA GLU A 223 17.18 -2.44 -18.94
C GLU A 223 15.89 -2.55 -19.76
N LEU A 224 14.74 -2.45 -19.10
CA LEU A 224 13.41 -2.51 -19.72
C LEU A 224 13.00 -1.21 -20.42
N GLY A 225 13.85 -0.17 -20.37
CA GLY A 225 13.62 1.12 -21.02
C GLY A 225 12.90 2.16 -20.17
N TYR A 226 12.67 1.90 -18.88
CA TYR A 226 12.10 2.91 -17.98
C TYR A 226 13.12 3.99 -17.61
N SER A 227 12.65 5.24 -17.53
CA SER A 227 13.30 6.24 -16.69
C SER A 227 12.94 5.98 -15.22
N VAL A 228 13.91 6.10 -14.32
CA VAL A 228 13.74 5.70 -12.91
C VAL A 228 14.00 6.87 -11.97
N ARG A 229 13.09 7.07 -11.01
CA ARG A 229 13.19 8.07 -9.95
C ARG A 229 12.81 7.48 -8.60
N ASP A 230 13.73 7.56 -7.64
CA ASP A 230 13.47 7.22 -6.24
C ASP A 230 13.15 8.46 -5.41
N VAL A 231 12.10 8.37 -4.58
CA VAL A 231 11.78 9.35 -3.54
C VAL A 231 11.80 8.65 -2.19
N LYS A 232 12.85 8.94 -1.41
CA LYS A 232 12.98 8.50 -0.02
C LYS A 232 12.21 9.42 0.94
N PHE A 233 11.37 8.84 1.79
CA PHE A 233 10.63 9.58 2.81
C PHE A 233 10.53 8.81 4.13
N ARG A 234 10.26 9.54 5.20
CA ARG A 234 10.12 8.96 6.55
C ARG A 234 8.66 8.97 6.98
N ALA A 235 8.16 7.79 7.37
CA ALA A 235 6.84 7.63 7.96
C ALA A 235 6.96 7.02 9.36
N GLY A 236 6.77 7.85 10.40
CA GLY A 236 7.05 7.46 11.78
C GLY A 236 8.53 7.15 12.00
N THR A 237 8.83 5.93 12.45
CA THR A 237 10.21 5.48 12.72
C THR A 237 10.90 4.84 11.52
N ARG A 238 10.18 4.59 10.41
CA ARG A 238 10.72 3.86 9.26
C ARG A 238 10.97 4.77 8.07
N TRP A 239 12.10 4.53 7.40
CA TRP A 239 12.34 5.02 6.06
C TRP A 239 11.67 4.12 5.03
N ARG A 240 11.16 4.75 3.98
CA ARG A 240 10.45 4.13 2.86
C ARG A 240 10.85 4.80 1.57
N HIS A 241 10.70 4.06 0.50
CA HIS A 241 11.04 4.49 -0.84
C HIS A 241 9.81 4.40 -1.73
N SER A 242 9.65 5.41 -2.57
CA SER A 242 8.69 5.43 -3.67
C SER A 242 9.50 5.36 -4.96
N LEU A 243 9.71 4.15 -5.46
CA LEU A 243 10.44 3.94 -6.69
C LEU A 243 9.48 4.06 -7.88
N MET A 244 9.66 5.09 -8.69
CA MET A 244 8.83 5.38 -9.86
C MET A 244 9.59 5.03 -11.14
N LEU A 245 8.93 4.31 -12.04
CA LEU A 245 9.45 3.87 -13.32
C LEU A 245 8.50 4.38 -14.41
N GLU A 246 8.97 5.25 -15.31
CA GLU A 246 8.14 5.95 -16.31
C GLU A 246 8.65 5.67 -17.73
N LEU A 247 7.72 5.39 -18.64
CA LEU A 247 7.95 5.11 -20.07
C LEU A 247 8.04 6.37 -20.93
#